data_AF-A0A423JCD9-F1
#
_entry.id   AF-A0A423JCD9-F1
#
_cell.length_a   1.000
_cell.length_b   1.000
_cell.length_c   1.000
_cell.angle_alpha   90.00
_cell.angle_beta   90.00
_cell.angle_gamma   90.00
#
_symmetry.space_group_name_H-M   'P 1'
#
loop_
_entity.id
_entity.type
_entity.pdbx_description
1 polymer ?
#
loop_
_entity_poly.entity_id
_entity_poly.type
_entity_poly.pdbx_seq_one_letter_code
_entity_poly.pdbx_strand_id
1 'polypeptide(L)'
;MYFFARLSALIVAVALLNGCERQDVPPLDQQLYVWQRQWTPAHEAALRDSRADFSTLRVLALQAFPEAGWSRARIDPALLKRDGRPLIAVIRLDGQLKSLDRDAVTAQIQQVLGDWQGQGLNLSGVEIDHDAGNARLPAYREFLTHLRAVLPASIPLSITALPAWLDSPELPALLSTVDSSVLQVHAVSDPRLGLFDPDQAGKWTRAWSRITSQPFYLALPAYGVALLPGGGAPVVESEVTLERGGERRELLADPQQLSRLGTELRNDPPAHLAGLIWFRLPLASDRRAWSLTTLGAVARGDALDSHLALKLSAQEGLYDIRLSNQGNLDSAWPERLTLAVQGCDGADALAGYALQQRPDLLTFTRLREGRIPAGGQRAIGWARCAHIDQGGSNVYP
;
A
#
# COMPACT_ATOMS: atom_id res chain seq x y z
N MET A 1 15.82 59.99 30.36
CA MET A 1 14.71 59.64 29.45
C MET A 1 15.11 58.76 28.26
N TYR A 2 16.31 58.88 27.67
CA TYR A 2 16.71 58.05 26.51
C TYR A 2 17.01 56.56 26.80
N PHE A 3 17.32 56.21 28.05
CA PHE A 3 17.67 54.83 28.42
C PHE A 3 16.43 53.91 28.52
N PHE A 4 15.32 54.44 29.03
CA PHE A 4 14.06 53.70 29.13
C PHE A 4 13.42 53.43 27.77
N ALA A 5 13.52 54.36 26.82
CA ALA A 5 13.01 54.16 25.46
C ALA A 5 13.77 53.05 24.70
N ARG A 6 15.08 52.90 24.92
CA ARG A 6 15.89 51.84 24.30
C ARG A 6 15.61 50.46 24.91
N LEU A 7 15.34 50.40 26.21
CA LEU A 7 14.98 49.16 26.88
C LEU A 7 13.59 48.65 26.43
N SER A 8 12.62 49.56 26.28
CA SER A 8 11.29 49.22 25.76
C SER A 8 11.32 48.76 24.30
N ALA A 9 12.16 49.36 23.46
CA ALA A 9 12.34 48.91 22.07
C ALA A 9 12.97 47.52 21.97
N LEU A 10 13.91 47.19 22.87
CA LEU A 10 14.54 45.87 22.91
C LEU A 10 13.57 44.78 23.38
N ILE A 11 12.70 45.09 24.36
CA ILE A 11 11.70 44.15 24.88
C ILE A 11 10.61 43.87 23.84
N VAL A 12 10.17 44.88 23.07
CA VAL A 12 9.22 44.69 21.96
C VAL A 12 9.83 43.87 20.82
N ALA A 13 11.11 44.06 20.51
CA ALA A 13 11.82 43.26 19.50
C ALA A 13 11.97 41.78 19.92
N VAL A 14 12.21 41.50 21.21
CA VAL A 14 12.29 40.12 21.74
C VAL A 14 10.90 39.46 21.84
N ALA A 15 9.84 40.24 22.09
CA ALA A 15 8.47 39.73 22.10
C ALA A 15 7.97 39.38 20.67
N LEU A 16 8.40 40.11 19.64
CA LEU A 16 8.06 39.82 18.24
C LEU A 16 8.82 38.60 17.66
N LEU A 17 9.91 38.16 18.30
CA LEU A 17 10.69 36.98 17.88
C LEU A 17 10.22 35.67 18.52
N ASN A 18 9.28 35.70 19.48
CA ASN A 18 8.68 34.51 20.09
C ASN A 18 7.33 34.11 19.44
N GLY A 19 6.95 34.74 18.31
CA GLY A 19 5.67 34.49 17.63
C GLY A 19 5.66 33.34 16.61
N CYS A 20 6.75 32.59 16.48
CA CYS A 20 6.80 31.39 15.63
C CYS A 20 6.89 30.13 16.51
N GLU A 21 5.92 29.93 17.39
CA GLU A 21 5.65 28.59 17.90
C GLU A 21 5.11 27.80 16.71
N ARG A 22 5.98 26.99 16.10
CA ARG A 22 5.59 26.07 15.03
C ARG A 22 4.59 25.12 15.69
N GLN A 23 3.31 25.31 15.42
CA GLN A 23 2.28 24.36 15.83
C GLN A 23 2.71 23.02 15.24
N ASP A 24 3.22 22.12 16.08
CA ASP A 24 3.61 20.78 15.66
C ASP A 24 2.32 20.07 15.22
N VAL A 25 2.04 20.14 13.91
CA VAL A 25 0.97 19.37 13.30
C VAL A 25 1.32 17.91 13.58
N PRO A 26 0.42 17.14 14.23
CA PRO A 26 0.70 15.75 14.50
C PRO A 26 1.02 15.04 13.18
N PRO A 27 2.00 14.12 13.18
CA PRO A 27 2.38 13.43 11.96
C PRO A 27 1.17 12.71 11.36
N LEU A 28 1.09 12.68 10.03
CA LEU A 28 0.05 11.94 9.31
C LEU A 28 0.05 10.49 9.78
N ASP A 29 -1.08 10.04 10.33
CA ASP A 29 -1.22 8.68 10.81
C ASP A 29 -0.98 7.68 9.66
N GLN A 30 -0.38 6.54 9.98
CA GLN A 30 -0.07 5.48 9.01
C GLN A 30 -0.90 4.25 9.37
N GLN A 31 -1.78 3.83 8.47
CA GLN A 31 -2.64 2.67 8.67
C GLN A 31 -2.50 1.68 7.53
N LEU A 32 -3.01 0.46 7.74
CA LEU A 32 -2.80 -0.63 6.79
C LEU A 32 -4.08 -1.42 6.56
N TYR A 33 -4.41 -1.65 5.29
CA TYR A 33 -5.47 -2.59 4.93
C TYR A 33 -4.96 -4.03 5.01
N VAL A 34 -5.74 -4.92 5.62
CA VAL A 34 -5.56 -6.38 5.54
C VAL A 34 -6.70 -6.93 4.70
N TRP A 35 -6.41 -7.24 3.44
CA TRP A 35 -7.41 -7.56 2.42
C TRP A 35 -7.52 -9.05 2.08
N GLN A 36 -6.74 -9.89 2.76
CA GLN A 36 -6.73 -11.31 2.53
C GLN A 36 -8.03 -11.95 3.07
N ARG A 37 -8.80 -12.58 2.16
CA ARG A 37 -10.05 -13.27 2.49
C ARG A 37 -9.84 -14.55 3.30
N GLN A 38 -8.64 -15.12 3.22
CA GLN A 38 -8.24 -16.29 3.99
C GLN A 38 -6.87 -16.05 4.60
N TRP A 39 -6.82 -16.08 5.93
CA TRP A 39 -5.59 -15.89 6.67
C TRP A 39 -4.76 -17.17 6.67
N THR A 40 -3.44 -16.98 6.69
CA THR A 40 -2.42 -18.04 6.64
C THR A 40 -1.36 -17.75 7.71
N PRO A 41 -0.52 -18.74 8.09
CA PRO A 41 0.55 -18.51 9.07
C PRO A 41 1.50 -17.35 8.72
N ALA A 42 1.62 -16.98 7.43
CA ALA A 42 2.43 -15.85 6.98
C ALA A 42 1.96 -14.49 7.55
N HIS A 43 0.70 -14.37 7.99
CA HIS A 43 0.16 -13.15 8.57
C HIS A 43 0.83 -12.83 9.92
N GLU A 44 1.26 -13.82 10.68
CA GLU A 44 1.87 -13.59 11.99
C GLU A 44 3.16 -12.77 11.88
N ALA A 45 4.06 -13.17 10.96
CA ALA A 45 5.29 -12.43 10.72
C ALA A 45 4.99 -11.04 10.16
N ALA A 46 4.10 -10.94 9.16
CA ALA A 46 3.76 -9.66 8.54
C ALA A 46 3.13 -8.67 9.54
N LEU A 47 2.25 -9.13 10.43
CA LEU A 47 1.65 -8.28 11.47
C LEU A 47 2.66 -7.83 12.52
N ARG A 48 3.51 -8.75 13.01
CA ARG A 48 4.57 -8.41 13.95
C ARG A 48 5.54 -7.38 13.36
N ASP A 49 6.00 -7.63 12.14
CA ASP A 49 7.07 -6.83 11.52
C ASP A 49 6.55 -5.47 11.03
N SER A 50 5.23 -5.32 10.83
CA SER A 50 4.57 -4.05 10.46
C SER A 50 4.14 -3.20 11.66
N ARG A 51 4.25 -3.72 12.89
CA ARG A 51 3.68 -3.09 14.09
C ARG A 51 4.22 -1.69 14.39
N ALA A 52 5.51 -1.47 14.14
CA ALA A 52 6.17 -0.21 14.47
C ALA A 52 5.74 0.93 13.53
N ASP A 53 5.34 0.61 12.31
CA ASP A 53 5.06 1.59 11.26
C ASP A 53 3.57 1.92 11.11
N PHE A 54 2.66 1.01 11.50
CA PHE A 54 1.22 1.17 11.27
C PHE A 54 0.41 1.06 12.56
N SER A 55 -0.31 2.13 12.88
CA SER A 55 -1.08 2.29 14.12
C SER A 55 -2.34 1.43 14.16
N THR A 56 -3.02 1.30 13.01
CA THR A 56 -4.38 0.75 12.89
C THR A 56 -4.46 -0.26 11.75
N LEU A 57 -5.18 -1.35 11.97
CA LEU A 57 -5.47 -2.37 10.97
C LEU A 57 -6.91 -2.22 10.47
N ARG A 58 -7.07 -1.99 9.16
CA ARG A 58 -8.37 -2.01 8.48
C ARG A 58 -8.57 -3.36 7.83
N VAL A 59 -9.33 -4.23 8.46
CA VAL A 59 -9.41 -5.64 8.09
C VAL A 59 -10.69 -5.90 7.30
N LEU A 60 -10.57 -6.46 6.10
CA LEU A 60 -11.73 -6.96 5.34
C LEU A 60 -12.48 -7.98 6.20
N ALA A 61 -13.69 -7.63 6.60
CA ALA A 61 -14.50 -8.45 7.50
C ALA A 61 -15.62 -9.18 6.74
N LEU A 62 -16.25 -8.47 5.82
CA LEU A 62 -17.43 -8.93 5.10
C LEU A 62 -17.47 -8.33 3.70
N GLN A 63 -17.95 -9.09 2.73
CA GLN A 63 -18.20 -8.63 1.37
C GLN A 63 -19.59 -9.08 0.89
N ALA A 64 -20.34 -8.17 0.27
CA ALA A 64 -21.55 -8.49 -0.49
C ALA A 64 -21.24 -8.54 -1.99
N PHE A 65 -21.57 -9.66 -2.63
CA PHE A 65 -21.48 -9.86 -4.06
C PHE A 65 -22.88 -9.81 -4.71
N PRO A 66 -23.03 -9.26 -5.93
CA PRO A 66 -24.34 -9.14 -6.60
C PRO A 66 -25.10 -10.46 -6.78
N GLU A 67 -24.39 -11.55 -7.04
CA GLU A 67 -25.00 -12.86 -7.31
C GLU A 67 -24.68 -13.91 -6.24
N ALA A 68 -23.47 -13.86 -5.67
CA ALA A 68 -23.02 -14.84 -4.68
C ALA A 68 -23.45 -14.50 -3.24
N GLY A 69 -24.06 -13.33 -3.02
CA GLY A 69 -24.50 -12.89 -1.69
C GLY A 69 -23.32 -12.55 -0.77
N TRP A 70 -23.47 -12.84 0.52
CA TRP A 70 -22.53 -12.43 1.55
C TRP A 70 -21.39 -13.44 1.73
N SER A 71 -20.17 -12.92 1.89
CA SER A 71 -18.97 -13.71 2.20
C SER A 71 -18.17 -13.05 3.32
N ARG A 72 -17.93 -13.81 4.40
CA ARG A 72 -17.08 -13.38 5.51
C ARG A 72 -15.62 -13.75 5.25
N ALA A 73 -14.72 -12.84 5.59
CA ALA A 73 -13.30 -13.17 5.60
C ALA A 73 -12.99 -14.18 6.71
N ARG A 74 -12.15 -15.16 6.40
CA ARG A 74 -11.63 -16.16 7.36
C ARG A 74 -10.38 -15.58 8.03
N ILE A 75 -10.61 -14.67 8.98
CA ILE A 75 -9.58 -14.05 9.82
C ILE A 75 -9.02 -15.05 10.86
N ASP A 76 -7.90 -14.73 11.50
CA ASP A 76 -7.41 -15.38 12.72
C ASP A 76 -7.63 -14.46 13.94
N PRO A 77 -8.70 -14.67 14.74
CA PRO A 77 -9.01 -13.83 15.88
C PRO A 77 -7.96 -13.89 17.00
N ALA A 78 -7.32 -15.03 17.18
CA ALA A 78 -6.31 -15.19 18.23
C ALA A 78 -5.03 -14.40 17.90
N LEU A 79 -4.66 -14.39 16.62
CA LEU A 79 -3.58 -13.56 16.11
C LEU A 79 -3.91 -12.06 16.24
N LEU A 80 -5.11 -11.64 15.84
CA LEU A 80 -5.55 -10.24 15.97
C LEU A 80 -5.62 -9.77 17.42
N LYS A 81 -6.10 -10.62 18.34
CA LYS A 81 -6.13 -10.32 19.77
C LYS A 81 -4.73 -10.16 20.36
N ARG A 82 -3.79 -11.02 19.94
CA ARG A 82 -2.38 -10.95 20.35
C ARG A 82 -1.69 -9.70 19.79
N ASP A 83 -2.03 -9.30 18.56
CA ASP A 83 -1.55 -8.05 17.98
C ASP A 83 -2.10 -6.85 18.77
N GLY A 84 -3.40 -6.79 19.00
CA GLY A 84 -4.01 -5.79 19.90
C GLY A 84 -4.02 -4.35 19.38
N ARG A 85 -3.55 -4.07 18.16
CA ARG A 85 -3.79 -2.77 17.51
C ARG A 85 -5.29 -2.51 17.34
N PRO A 86 -5.72 -1.24 17.33
CA PRO A 86 -7.08 -0.87 16.94
C PRO A 86 -7.46 -1.49 15.59
N LEU A 87 -8.67 -2.06 15.52
CA LEU A 87 -9.21 -2.72 14.34
C LEU A 87 -10.42 -1.96 13.81
N ILE A 88 -10.40 -1.65 12.51
CA ILE A 88 -11.57 -1.19 11.78
C ILE A 88 -12.07 -2.35 10.93
N ALA A 89 -13.31 -2.77 11.15
CA ALA A 89 -13.96 -3.81 10.35
C ALA A 89 -14.42 -3.20 9.01
N VAL A 90 -13.84 -3.63 7.90
CA VAL A 90 -14.20 -3.14 6.56
C VAL A 90 -15.27 -4.04 5.94
N ILE A 91 -16.37 -3.41 5.51
CA ILE A 91 -17.54 -4.04 4.91
C ILE A 91 -17.60 -3.62 3.44
N ARG A 92 -17.23 -4.52 2.54
CA ARG A 92 -17.21 -4.25 1.10
C ARG A 92 -18.57 -4.50 0.47
N LEU A 93 -19.17 -3.46 -0.09
CA LEU A 93 -20.41 -3.50 -0.84
C LEU A 93 -20.08 -3.27 -2.31
N ASP A 94 -20.19 -4.33 -3.13
CA ASP A 94 -19.85 -4.24 -4.55
C ASP A 94 -20.69 -3.15 -5.25
N GLY A 95 -20.04 -2.28 -6.04
CA GLY A 95 -20.70 -1.18 -6.76
C GLY A 95 -21.79 -1.66 -7.73
N GLN A 96 -21.72 -2.91 -8.19
CA GLN A 96 -22.72 -3.52 -9.08
C GLN A 96 -23.97 -4.04 -8.34
N LEU A 97 -24.05 -3.93 -7.02
CA LEU A 97 -25.25 -4.25 -6.27
C LEU A 97 -26.42 -3.39 -6.78
N LYS A 98 -27.47 -4.04 -7.29
CA LYS A 98 -28.65 -3.36 -7.88
C LYS A 98 -29.34 -2.43 -6.88
N SER A 99 -29.40 -2.85 -5.62
CA SER A 99 -29.94 -2.07 -4.50
C SER A 99 -29.18 -2.41 -3.22
N LEU A 100 -29.22 -1.49 -2.27
CA LEU A 100 -28.81 -1.74 -0.89
C LEU A 100 -30.08 -2.05 -0.10
N ASP A 101 -30.31 -3.33 0.22
CA ASP A 101 -31.32 -3.66 1.23
C ASP A 101 -30.79 -3.20 2.59
N ARG A 102 -31.24 -2.02 3.00
CA ARG A 102 -30.75 -1.32 4.19
C ARG A 102 -30.82 -2.18 5.44
N ASP A 103 -31.94 -2.89 5.64
CA ASP A 103 -32.18 -3.64 6.87
C ASP A 103 -31.33 -4.91 6.88
N ALA A 104 -31.22 -5.60 5.74
CA ALA A 104 -30.36 -6.77 5.60
C ALA A 104 -28.86 -6.44 5.76
N VAL A 105 -28.39 -5.35 5.13
CA VAL A 105 -26.99 -4.90 5.25
C VAL A 105 -26.69 -4.51 6.69
N THR A 106 -27.59 -3.76 7.34
CA THR A 106 -27.43 -3.34 8.73
C THR A 106 -27.33 -4.54 9.68
N ALA A 107 -28.20 -5.54 9.51
CA ALA A 107 -28.16 -6.75 10.33
C ALA A 107 -26.84 -7.51 10.18
N GLN A 108 -26.29 -7.62 8.96
CA GLN A 108 -25.01 -8.26 8.71
C GLN A 108 -23.84 -7.50 9.36
N ILE A 109 -23.84 -6.17 9.29
CA ILE A 109 -22.84 -5.33 9.95
C ILE A 109 -22.90 -5.54 11.46
N GLN A 110 -24.08 -5.43 12.08
CA GLN A 110 -24.26 -5.63 13.52
C GLN A 110 -23.79 -7.02 13.96
N GLN A 111 -24.07 -8.06 13.17
CA GLN A 111 -23.61 -9.41 13.46
C GLN A 111 -22.08 -9.50 13.46
N VAL A 112 -21.40 -8.94 12.45
CA VAL A 112 -19.93 -8.94 12.37
C VAL A 112 -19.31 -8.21 13.56
N LEU A 113 -19.83 -7.04 13.90
CA LEU A 113 -19.30 -6.25 15.02
C LEU A 113 -19.52 -6.96 16.36
N GLY A 114 -20.71 -7.55 16.56
CA GLY A 114 -21.02 -8.35 17.75
C GLY A 114 -20.12 -9.57 17.89
N ASP A 115 -19.84 -10.27 16.79
CA ASP A 115 -18.94 -11.42 16.77
C ASP A 115 -17.51 -11.03 17.13
N TRP A 116 -16.99 -9.92 16.58
CA TRP A 116 -15.63 -9.44 16.87
C TRP A 116 -15.48 -8.95 18.30
N GLN A 117 -16.50 -8.24 18.83
CA GLN A 117 -16.55 -7.85 20.23
C GLN A 117 -16.61 -9.07 21.16
N GLY A 118 -17.44 -10.07 20.84
CA GLY A 118 -17.55 -11.32 21.60
C GLY A 118 -16.25 -12.13 21.61
N GLN A 119 -15.42 -12.02 20.57
CA GLN A 119 -14.08 -12.61 20.51
C GLN A 119 -13.03 -11.82 21.31
N GLY A 120 -13.39 -10.64 21.83
CA GLY A 120 -12.50 -9.75 22.56
C GLY A 120 -11.45 -9.09 21.67
N LEU A 121 -11.78 -8.83 20.41
CA LEU A 121 -10.93 -8.06 19.51
C LEU A 121 -11.00 -6.57 19.86
N ASN A 122 -9.90 -5.84 19.62
CA ASN A 122 -9.82 -4.39 19.85
C ASN A 122 -10.54 -3.61 18.72
N LEU A 123 -11.85 -3.84 18.57
CA LEU A 123 -12.68 -3.20 17.56
C LEU A 123 -12.85 -1.71 17.89
N SER A 124 -12.36 -0.86 16.99
CA SER A 124 -12.31 0.60 17.15
C SER A 124 -13.07 1.37 16.06
N GLY A 125 -13.74 0.67 15.14
CA GLY A 125 -14.52 1.31 14.08
C GLY A 125 -15.08 0.33 13.07
N VAL A 126 -15.95 0.84 12.21
CA VAL A 126 -16.46 0.13 11.02
C VAL A 126 -16.30 1.03 9.80
N GLU A 127 -15.86 0.46 8.70
CA GLU A 127 -15.75 1.13 7.40
C GLU A 127 -16.68 0.50 6.39
N ILE A 128 -17.44 1.32 5.67
CA ILE A 128 -18.19 0.88 4.49
C ILE A 128 -17.36 1.18 3.24
N ASP A 129 -16.88 0.11 2.60
CA ASP A 129 -16.21 0.20 1.32
C ASP A 129 -17.24 0.02 0.19
N HIS A 130 -17.69 1.13 -0.40
CA HIS A 130 -18.73 1.11 -1.42
C HIS A 130 -18.44 2.10 -2.55
N ASP A 131 -18.11 1.54 -3.72
CA ASP A 131 -17.88 2.29 -4.96
C ASP A 131 -19.22 2.74 -5.60
N ALA A 132 -20.00 3.54 -4.87
CA ALA A 132 -21.26 4.08 -5.36
C ALA A 132 -21.02 5.02 -6.55
N GLY A 133 -21.75 4.82 -7.65
CA GLY A 133 -21.83 5.83 -8.72
C GLY A 133 -22.50 7.11 -8.22
N ASN A 134 -22.13 8.27 -8.78
CA ASN A 134 -22.61 9.61 -8.35
C ASN A 134 -24.14 9.70 -8.19
N ALA A 135 -24.89 9.09 -9.10
CA ALA A 135 -26.36 9.10 -9.07
C ALA A 135 -26.97 8.37 -7.85
N ARG A 136 -26.18 7.55 -7.15
CA ARG A 136 -26.60 6.76 -5.99
C ARG A 136 -26.24 7.40 -4.65
N LEU A 137 -25.51 8.52 -4.63
CA LEU A 137 -25.12 9.18 -3.39
C LEU A 137 -26.31 9.60 -2.49
N PRO A 138 -27.48 10.03 -2.99
CA PRO A 138 -28.64 10.28 -2.13
C PRO A 138 -29.08 9.04 -1.36
N ALA A 139 -29.24 7.90 -2.04
CA ALA A 139 -29.62 6.63 -1.41
C ALA A 139 -28.53 6.13 -0.46
N TYR A 140 -27.26 6.36 -0.80
CA TYR A 140 -26.14 6.01 0.07
C TYR A 140 -26.14 6.84 1.36
N ARG A 141 -26.42 8.16 1.27
CA ARG A 141 -26.57 9.03 2.44
C ARG A 141 -27.69 8.58 3.36
N GLU A 142 -28.84 8.21 2.82
CA GLU A 142 -29.96 7.67 3.61
C GLU A 142 -29.56 6.38 4.34
N PHE A 143 -28.87 5.47 3.64
CA PHE A 143 -28.32 4.25 4.24
C PHE A 143 -27.36 4.56 5.39
N LEU A 144 -26.38 5.44 5.18
CA LEU A 144 -25.38 5.79 6.20
C LEU A 144 -26.01 6.49 7.41
N THR A 145 -27.00 7.36 7.19
CA THR A 145 -27.74 8.03 8.26
C THR A 145 -28.46 7.02 9.15
N HIS A 146 -29.12 6.03 8.54
CA HIS A 146 -29.76 4.94 9.27
C HIS A 146 -28.74 4.08 10.01
N LEU A 147 -27.67 3.67 9.33
CA LEU A 147 -26.62 2.85 9.92
C LEU A 147 -25.99 3.54 11.14
N ARG A 148 -25.67 4.83 11.04
CA ARG A 148 -25.11 5.61 12.14
C ARG A 148 -26.03 5.64 13.36
N ALA A 149 -27.36 5.72 13.14
CA ALA A 149 -28.36 5.75 14.22
C ALA A 149 -28.48 4.43 15.00
N VAL A 150 -28.12 3.30 14.39
CA VAL A 150 -28.21 1.96 15.01
C VAL A 150 -26.87 1.40 15.48
N LEU A 151 -25.75 1.98 15.03
CA LEU A 151 -24.43 1.62 15.50
C LEU A 151 -24.17 2.17 16.92
N PRO A 152 -23.47 1.44 17.80
CA PRO A 152 -23.06 1.96 19.10
C PRO A 152 -22.28 3.27 18.95
N ALA A 153 -22.55 4.26 19.82
CA ALA A 153 -21.89 5.57 19.77
C ALA A 153 -20.36 5.49 19.94
N SER A 154 -19.86 4.42 20.56
CA SER A 154 -18.43 4.14 20.74
C SER A 154 -17.74 3.58 19.49
N ILE A 155 -18.48 3.24 18.42
CA ILE A 155 -17.94 2.69 17.17
C ILE A 155 -18.05 3.76 16.09
N PRO A 156 -16.95 4.45 15.73
CA PRO A 156 -16.89 5.35 14.59
C PRO A 156 -17.24 4.66 13.27
N LEU A 157 -17.92 5.39 12.41
CA LEU A 157 -18.30 4.99 11.05
C LEU A 157 -17.44 5.75 10.05
N SER A 158 -16.69 5.05 9.21
CA SER A 158 -16.00 5.62 8.05
C SER A 158 -16.53 5.05 6.74
N ILE A 159 -16.22 5.72 5.63
CA ILE A 159 -16.51 5.24 4.28
C ILE A 159 -15.28 5.37 3.39
N THR A 160 -15.14 4.48 2.42
CA THR A 160 -14.32 4.78 1.25
C THR A 160 -15.05 5.77 0.34
N ALA A 161 -14.28 6.56 -0.39
CA ALA A 161 -14.78 7.61 -1.23
C ALA A 161 -13.99 7.71 -2.53
N LEU A 162 -14.70 8.01 -3.62
CA LEU A 162 -14.11 8.10 -4.95
C LEU A 162 -13.87 9.56 -5.35
N PRO A 163 -12.76 9.87 -6.04
CA PRO A 163 -12.53 11.20 -6.59
C PRO A 163 -13.63 11.67 -7.55
N ALA A 164 -14.34 10.73 -8.20
CA ALA A 164 -15.47 11.02 -9.08
C ALA A 164 -16.62 11.76 -8.37
N TRP A 165 -16.68 11.73 -7.03
CA TRP A 165 -17.73 12.37 -6.24
C TRP A 165 -17.48 13.88 -6.03
N LEU A 166 -16.29 14.40 -6.34
CA LEU A 166 -15.89 15.78 -6.07
C LEU A 166 -16.84 16.83 -6.66
N ASP A 167 -17.42 16.54 -7.82
CA ASP A 167 -18.36 17.45 -8.50
C ASP A 167 -19.82 17.22 -8.12
N SER A 168 -20.09 16.29 -7.18
CA SER A 168 -21.45 15.98 -6.75
C SER A 168 -21.95 16.96 -5.69
N PRO A 169 -23.12 17.59 -5.86
CA PRO A 169 -23.71 18.47 -4.84
C PRO A 169 -24.13 17.68 -3.57
N GLU A 170 -24.26 16.36 -3.66
CA GLU A 170 -24.61 15.51 -2.51
C GLU A 170 -23.42 15.25 -1.59
N LEU A 171 -22.18 15.46 -2.06
CA LEU A 171 -20.98 15.07 -1.34
C LEU A 171 -20.88 15.71 0.07
N PRO A 172 -21.08 17.03 0.27
CA PRO A 172 -20.98 17.60 1.61
C PRO A 172 -21.97 16.99 2.61
N ALA A 173 -23.21 16.76 2.18
CA ALA A 173 -24.25 16.17 3.00
C ALA A 173 -24.03 14.66 3.26
N LEU A 174 -23.35 13.96 2.35
CA LEU A 174 -22.92 12.59 2.57
C LEU A 174 -21.82 12.52 3.65
N LEU A 175 -20.78 13.34 3.52
CA LEU A 175 -19.64 13.34 4.43
C LEU A 175 -20.01 13.74 5.86
N SER A 176 -21.05 14.54 6.05
CA SER A 176 -21.54 14.90 7.39
C SER A 176 -22.23 13.74 8.13
N THR A 177 -22.55 12.63 7.46
CA THR A 177 -23.19 11.45 8.08
C THR A 177 -22.21 10.47 8.73
N VAL A 178 -20.90 10.69 8.55
CA VAL A 178 -19.83 9.77 8.95
C VAL A 178 -18.79 10.49 9.81
N ASP A 179 -18.05 9.72 10.59
CA ASP A 179 -17.01 10.23 11.49
C ASP A 179 -15.70 10.51 10.75
N SER A 180 -15.45 9.82 9.64
CA SER A 180 -14.33 10.10 8.71
C SER A 180 -14.55 9.51 7.32
N SER A 181 -13.71 9.92 6.36
CA SER A 181 -13.71 9.35 5.00
C SER A 181 -12.32 8.90 4.55
N VAL A 182 -12.26 7.93 3.64
CA VAL A 182 -11.03 7.46 3.00
C VAL A 182 -11.10 7.73 1.50
N LEU A 183 -10.41 8.76 1.04
CA LEU A 183 -10.34 9.10 -0.38
C LEU A 183 -9.40 8.12 -1.11
N GLN A 184 -9.97 7.34 -2.02
CA GLN A 184 -9.23 6.39 -2.84
C GLN A 184 -8.60 7.08 -4.05
N VAL A 185 -7.32 7.43 -3.94
CA VAL A 185 -6.57 8.11 -5.00
C VAL A 185 -5.79 7.16 -5.93
N HIS A 186 -6.00 5.85 -5.77
CA HIS A 186 -5.35 4.80 -6.56
C HIS A 186 -6.23 4.27 -7.71
N ALA A 187 -7.26 5.03 -8.10
CA ALA A 187 -8.12 4.68 -9.22
C ALA A 187 -7.31 4.77 -10.52
N VAL A 188 -7.09 3.63 -11.16
CA VAL A 188 -6.46 3.54 -12.48
C VAL A 188 -7.46 4.02 -13.51
N SER A 189 -7.42 5.31 -13.84
CA SER A 189 -8.26 5.89 -14.90
C SER A 189 -7.88 5.33 -16.28
N ASP A 190 -6.59 5.08 -16.52
CA ASP A 190 -6.08 4.37 -17.70
C ASP A 190 -4.84 3.54 -17.33
N PRO A 191 -4.90 2.20 -17.36
CA PRO A 191 -3.76 1.36 -17.02
C PRO A 191 -2.53 1.55 -17.92
N ARG A 192 -2.67 2.21 -19.08
CA ARG A 192 -1.55 2.56 -19.94
C ARG A 192 -0.73 3.73 -19.39
N LEU A 193 -1.30 4.55 -18.52
CA LEU A 193 -0.65 5.72 -17.91
C LEU A 193 0.05 5.38 -16.58
N GLY A 194 0.01 4.12 -16.16
CA GLY A 194 0.53 3.66 -14.86
C GLY A 194 -0.58 3.40 -13.86
N LEU A 195 -0.20 2.90 -12.68
CA LEU A 195 -1.15 2.59 -11.60
C LEU A 195 -1.53 3.82 -10.76
N PHE A 196 -0.69 4.85 -10.78
CA PHE A 196 -0.79 5.99 -9.88
C PHE A 196 -0.26 7.26 -10.54
N ASP A 197 -0.96 8.38 -10.31
CA ASP A 197 -0.54 9.72 -10.72
C ASP A 197 -0.46 10.62 -9.46
N PRO A 198 0.76 11.00 -9.02
CA PRO A 198 0.93 11.80 -7.81
C PRO A 198 0.35 13.21 -7.93
N ASP A 199 0.39 13.82 -9.12
CA ASP A 199 -0.12 15.17 -9.33
C ASP A 199 -1.64 15.18 -9.24
N GLN A 200 -2.28 14.18 -9.85
CA GLN A 200 -3.72 14.02 -9.80
C GLN A 200 -4.19 13.68 -8.38
N ALA A 201 -3.48 12.80 -7.67
CA ALA A 201 -3.75 12.49 -6.27
C ALA A 201 -3.65 13.75 -5.39
N GLY A 202 -2.63 14.59 -5.59
CA GLY A 202 -2.47 15.86 -4.88
C GLY A 202 -3.61 16.86 -5.18
N LYS A 203 -4.07 16.94 -6.43
CA LYS A 203 -5.23 17.78 -6.82
C LYS A 203 -6.52 17.31 -6.14
N TRP A 204 -6.80 16.01 -6.17
CA TRP A 204 -7.97 15.43 -5.52
C TRP A 204 -7.94 15.64 -4.00
N THR A 205 -6.80 15.42 -3.36
CA THR A 205 -6.61 15.64 -1.92
C THR A 205 -6.95 17.08 -1.53
N ARG A 206 -6.39 18.06 -2.24
CA ARG A 206 -6.67 19.48 -1.99
C ARG A 206 -8.13 19.85 -2.25
N ALA A 207 -8.75 19.30 -3.30
CA ALA A 207 -10.17 19.51 -3.56
C ALA A 207 -11.05 18.95 -2.44
N TRP A 208 -10.76 17.72 -2.00
CA TRP A 208 -11.48 17.05 -0.91
C TRP A 208 -11.40 17.84 0.41
N SER A 209 -10.21 18.34 0.75
CA SER A 209 -9.98 19.15 1.96
C SER A 209 -10.80 20.43 2.04
N ARG A 210 -11.26 20.96 0.89
CA ARG A 210 -12.13 22.15 0.82
C ARG A 210 -13.61 21.84 1.02
N ILE A 211 -14.00 20.57 0.88
CA ILE A 211 -15.39 20.12 0.91
C ILE A 211 -15.71 19.49 2.27
N THR A 212 -14.83 18.63 2.78
CA THR A 212 -15.06 17.95 4.06
C THR A 212 -14.82 18.88 5.24
N SER A 213 -15.68 18.80 6.24
CA SER A 213 -15.40 19.30 7.60
C SER A 213 -14.92 18.20 8.55
N GLN A 214 -15.02 16.93 8.13
CA GLN A 214 -14.62 15.76 8.90
C GLN A 214 -13.19 15.34 8.55
N PRO A 215 -12.48 14.68 9.49
CA PRO A 215 -11.19 14.05 9.21
C PRO A 215 -11.27 13.10 8.01
N PHE A 216 -10.23 13.10 7.17
CA PHE A 216 -10.14 12.16 6.07
C PHE A 216 -8.74 11.57 5.93
N TYR A 217 -8.67 10.43 5.25
CA TYR A 217 -7.44 9.70 4.97
C TYR A 217 -7.30 9.50 3.47
N LEU A 218 -6.07 9.24 3.01
CA LEU A 218 -5.81 8.82 1.63
C LEU A 218 -5.51 7.32 1.57
N ALA A 219 -6.24 6.58 0.74
CA ALA A 219 -5.89 5.20 0.41
C ALA A 219 -4.88 5.18 -0.76
N LEU A 220 -3.66 4.74 -0.47
CA LEU A 220 -2.52 4.70 -1.39
C LEU A 220 -2.18 3.26 -1.81
N PRO A 221 -1.73 3.05 -3.06
CA PRO A 221 -1.36 1.73 -3.53
C PRO A 221 0.08 1.37 -3.10
N ALA A 222 0.23 0.21 -2.47
CA ALA A 222 1.51 -0.46 -2.20
C ALA A 222 1.61 -1.79 -2.99
N TYR A 223 0.96 -1.84 -4.15
CA TYR A 223 0.78 -3.05 -4.94
C TYR A 223 0.88 -2.76 -6.44
N GLY A 224 0.77 -3.84 -7.22
CA GLY A 224 0.68 -3.82 -8.67
C GLY A 224 -0.45 -4.67 -9.20
N VAL A 225 -0.73 -4.50 -10.48
CA VAL A 225 -1.73 -5.24 -11.24
C VAL A 225 -1.06 -5.88 -12.46
N ALA A 226 -1.57 -7.01 -12.90
CA ALA A 226 -1.22 -7.55 -14.21
C ALA A 226 -2.27 -7.13 -15.24
N LEU A 227 -1.81 -6.63 -16.38
CA LEU A 227 -2.64 -6.43 -17.54
C LEU A 227 -2.55 -7.64 -18.47
N LEU A 228 -3.70 -8.16 -18.85
CA LEU A 228 -3.83 -9.19 -19.87
C LEU A 228 -4.48 -8.61 -21.13
N PRO A 229 -4.14 -9.13 -22.33
CA PRO A 229 -4.83 -8.78 -23.57
C PRO A 229 -6.34 -9.06 -23.45
N GLY A 230 -7.16 -8.08 -23.84
CA GLY A 230 -8.61 -8.23 -23.98
C GLY A 230 -9.06 -7.97 -25.42
N GLY A 231 -10.29 -8.35 -25.75
CA GLY A 231 -10.90 -8.12 -27.08
C GLY A 231 -11.34 -6.67 -27.30
N GLY A 232 -10.52 -5.71 -26.87
CA GLY A 232 -10.82 -4.27 -26.82
C GLY A 232 -9.94 -3.57 -25.79
N ALA A 233 -10.39 -3.49 -24.54
CA ALA A 233 -9.61 -2.98 -23.42
C ALA A 233 -8.82 -4.12 -22.71
N PRO A 234 -7.62 -3.85 -22.16
CA PRO A 234 -6.89 -4.83 -21.37
C PRO A 234 -7.68 -5.24 -20.12
N VAL A 235 -7.57 -6.51 -19.75
CA VAL A 235 -8.18 -7.06 -18.52
C VAL A 235 -7.20 -6.85 -17.37
N VAL A 236 -7.67 -6.28 -16.27
CA VAL A 236 -6.87 -6.00 -15.08
C VAL A 236 -7.00 -7.14 -14.07
N GLU A 237 -5.89 -7.80 -13.79
CA GLU A 237 -5.73 -8.82 -12.75
C GLU A 237 -5.05 -8.18 -11.53
N SER A 238 -5.83 -7.89 -10.48
CA SER A 238 -5.33 -7.29 -9.22
C SER A 238 -5.33 -8.32 -8.09
N GLU A 239 -6.45 -8.45 -7.37
CA GLU A 239 -6.56 -9.26 -6.15
C GLU A 239 -6.61 -10.78 -6.38
N VAL A 240 -7.14 -11.21 -7.52
CA VAL A 240 -7.41 -12.61 -7.85
C VAL A 240 -6.71 -12.94 -9.15
N THR A 241 -5.95 -14.04 -9.18
CA THR A 241 -5.38 -14.55 -10.43
C THR A 241 -6.50 -14.99 -11.36
N LEU A 242 -6.47 -14.50 -12.60
CA LEU A 242 -7.41 -14.91 -13.61
C LEU A 242 -6.85 -16.17 -14.29
N GLU A 243 -7.68 -17.22 -14.34
CA GLU A 243 -7.42 -18.48 -15.07
C GLU A 243 -7.53 -18.25 -16.59
N ARG A 244 -6.70 -17.34 -17.11
CA ARG A 244 -6.67 -16.91 -18.51
C ARG A 244 -5.25 -17.01 -19.07
N GLY A 245 -5.13 -17.61 -20.25
CA GLY A 245 -3.90 -17.61 -21.03
C GLY A 245 -3.61 -16.24 -21.64
N GLY A 246 -2.34 -15.89 -21.80
CA GLY A 246 -1.90 -14.61 -22.35
C GLY A 246 -0.69 -14.04 -21.60
N GLU A 247 0.07 -13.18 -22.28
CA GLU A 247 1.18 -12.45 -21.67
C GLU A 247 0.64 -11.48 -20.61
N ARG A 248 1.24 -11.49 -19.43
CA ARG A 248 0.90 -10.60 -18.32
C ARG A 248 1.91 -9.47 -18.28
N ARG A 249 1.43 -8.23 -18.47
CA ARG A 249 2.24 -7.04 -18.23
C ARG A 249 2.00 -6.54 -16.82
N GLU A 250 2.97 -6.75 -15.94
CA GLU A 250 2.87 -6.29 -14.55
C GLU A 250 3.07 -4.76 -14.50
N LEU A 251 2.22 -4.08 -13.76
CA LEU A 251 2.31 -2.65 -13.46
C LEU A 251 2.32 -2.48 -11.96
N LEU A 252 3.35 -1.83 -11.42
CA LEU A 252 3.49 -1.58 -9.99
C LEU A 252 3.33 -0.08 -9.72
N ALA A 253 2.75 0.26 -8.57
CA ALA A 253 2.93 1.60 -8.02
C ALA A 253 4.43 1.85 -7.79
N ASP A 254 4.93 3.01 -8.20
CA ASP A 254 6.32 3.41 -7.99
C ASP A 254 6.52 3.92 -6.55
N PRO A 255 7.31 3.24 -5.70
CA PRO A 255 7.56 3.68 -4.32
C PRO A 255 8.10 5.11 -4.22
N GLN A 256 8.83 5.58 -5.24
CA GLN A 256 9.46 6.89 -5.27
C GLN A 256 8.44 7.99 -5.49
N GLN A 257 7.46 7.76 -6.37
CA GLN A 257 6.33 8.68 -6.54
C GLN A 257 5.53 8.83 -5.25
N LEU A 258 5.30 7.71 -4.55
CA LEU A 258 4.53 7.69 -3.32
C LEU A 258 5.29 8.31 -2.15
N SER A 259 6.61 8.10 -2.06
CA SER A 259 7.47 8.75 -1.07
C SER A 259 7.53 10.26 -1.28
N ARG A 260 7.60 10.74 -2.54
CA ARG A 260 7.51 12.16 -2.86
C ARG A 260 6.18 12.77 -2.42
N LEU A 261 5.05 12.16 -2.82
CA LEU A 261 3.73 12.63 -2.40
C LEU A 261 3.58 12.64 -0.88
N GLY A 262 3.99 11.57 -0.20
CA GLY A 262 3.94 11.49 1.26
C GLY A 262 4.79 12.56 1.95
N THR A 263 5.91 12.96 1.34
CA THR A 263 6.75 14.06 1.83
C THR A 263 6.07 15.41 1.61
N GLU A 264 5.51 15.65 0.44
CA GLU A 264 4.74 16.87 0.13
C GLU A 264 3.56 17.05 1.10
N LEU A 265 2.77 16.00 1.33
CA LEU A 265 1.63 16.03 2.25
C LEU A 265 2.03 16.23 3.70
N ARG A 266 3.20 15.75 4.13
CA ARG A 266 3.70 16.01 5.51
C ARG A 266 4.24 17.44 5.66
N ASN A 267 4.80 18.00 4.60
CA ASN A 267 5.37 19.35 4.62
C ASN A 267 4.28 20.44 4.52
N ASP A 268 3.21 20.18 3.78
CA ASP A 268 2.06 21.08 3.59
C ASP A 268 0.75 20.28 3.72
N PRO A 269 0.36 19.87 4.94
CA PRO A 269 -0.81 19.02 5.16
C PRO A 269 -2.11 19.76 4.83
N PRO A 270 -2.91 19.25 3.88
CA PRO A 270 -4.24 19.79 3.61
C PRO A 270 -5.13 19.75 4.85
N ALA A 271 -6.02 20.73 5.00
CA ALA A 271 -6.95 20.79 6.13
C ALA A 271 -7.73 19.47 6.28
N HIS A 272 -7.88 19.00 7.52
CA HIS A 272 -8.58 17.75 7.86
C HIS A 272 -7.92 16.45 7.38
N LEU A 273 -6.77 16.48 6.71
CA LEU A 273 -6.02 15.25 6.39
C LEU A 273 -5.45 14.65 7.68
N ALA A 274 -5.95 13.48 8.07
CA ALA A 274 -5.57 12.80 9.30
C ALA A 274 -4.47 11.76 9.09
N GLY A 275 -4.38 11.15 7.91
CA GLY A 275 -3.40 10.11 7.66
C GLY A 275 -3.43 9.46 6.28
N LEU A 276 -2.53 8.51 6.10
CA LEU A 276 -2.36 7.69 4.91
C LEU A 276 -2.66 6.24 5.25
N ILE A 277 -3.37 5.55 4.35
CA ILE A 277 -3.73 4.14 4.51
C ILE A 277 -3.16 3.38 3.32
N TRP A 278 -2.37 2.35 3.61
CA TRP A 278 -1.68 1.58 2.59
C TRP A 278 -2.48 0.33 2.23
N PHE A 279 -2.79 0.18 0.95
CA PHE A 279 -3.37 -1.03 0.40
C PHE A 279 -2.27 -1.86 -0.24
N ARG A 280 -1.85 -3.00 0.32
CA ARG A 280 -2.33 -3.71 1.52
C ARG A 280 -1.14 -4.34 2.27
N LEU A 281 -1.38 -4.93 3.45
CA LEU A 281 -0.38 -5.73 4.18
C LEU A 281 0.27 -6.75 3.24
N PRO A 282 1.58 -6.60 2.94
CA PRO A 282 2.29 -7.52 2.08
C PRO A 282 2.59 -8.82 2.81
N LEU A 283 2.35 -9.94 2.13
CA LEU A 283 2.81 -11.25 2.58
C LEU A 283 4.04 -11.63 1.76
N ALA A 284 4.93 -12.44 2.32
CA ALA A 284 6.15 -12.88 1.62
C ALA A 284 5.87 -13.62 0.29
N SER A 285 4.70 -14.25 0.15
CA SER A 285 4.26 -14.93 -1.08
C SER A 285 3.53 -14.01 -2.07
N ASP A 286 3.22 -12.77 -1.69
CA ASP A 286 2.51 -11.82 -2.53
C ASP A 286 3.46 -11.25 -3.59
N ARG A 287 3.29 -11.70 -4.83
CA ARG A 287 4.13 -11.28 -5.95
C ARG A 287 3.85 -9.85 -6.40
N ARG A 288 2.68 -9.30 -6.07
CA ARG A 288 2.22 -8.00 -6.53
C ARG A 288 2.19 -6.94 -5.45
N ALA A 289 2.48 -7.26 -4.21
CA ALA A 289 2.74 -6.25 -3.19
C ALA A 289 4.23 -5.85 -3.17
N TRP A 290 4.53 -4.62 -2.77
CA TRP A 290 5.90 -4.28 -2.35
C TRP A 290 6.34 -5.16 -1.19
N SER A 291 7.65 -5.31 -1.00
CA SER A 291 8.12 -5.86 0.28
C SER A 291 7.66 -5.01 1.45
N LEU A 292 7.50 -5.64 2.63
CA LEU A 292 7.18 -4.90 3.85
C LEU A 292 8.25 -3.86 4.20
N THR A 293 9.51 -4.16 3.92
CA THR A 293 10.64 -3.24 4.09
C THR A 293 10.47 -1.97 3.27
N THR A 294 10.13 -2.10 1.99
CA THR A 294 9.87 -0.95 1.11
C THR A 294 8.64 -0.18 1.55
N LEU A 295 7.55 -0.87 1.88
CA LEU A 295 6.35 -0.23 2.38
C LEU A 295 6.62 0.59 3.66
N GLY A 296 7.32 0.02 4.64
CA GLY A 296 7.69 0.73 5.87
C GLY A 296 8.59 1.93 5.59
N ALA A 297 9.58 1.80 4.70
CA ALA A 297 10.46 2.91 4.32
C ALA A 297 9.71 4.07 3.66
N VAL A 298 8.75 3.76 2.78
CA VAL A 298 7.88 4.78 2.15
C VAL A 298 6.98 5.44 3.20
N ALA A 299 6.35 4.66 4.09
CA ALA A 299 5.45 5.17 5.12
C ALA A 299 6.14 6.09 6.13
N ARG A 300 7.37 5.77 6.54
CA ARG A 300 8.23 6.64 7.37
C ARG A 300 8.76 7.83 6.59
N GLY A 301 8.85 7.71 5.28
CA GLY A 301 9.46 8.70 4.40
C GLY A 301 10.98 8.72 4.47
N ASP A 302 11.56 7.53 4.60
CA ASP A 302 13.00 7.32 4.54
C ASP A 302 13.51 7.62 3.12
N ALA A 303 14.81 7.96 3.00
CA ALA A 303 15.48 7.94 1.72
C ALA A 303 15.45 6.51 1.16
N LEU A 304 14.93 6.36 -0.07
CA LEU A 304 14.80 5.06 -0.71
C LEU A 304 16.03 4.76 -1.55
N ASP A 305 16.63 3.59 -1.31
CA ASP A 305 17.81 3.10 -2.02
C ASP A 305 17.67 1.61 -2.34
N SER A 306 18.07 1.25 -3.57
CA SER A 306 18.13 -0.12 -4.05
C SER A 306 19.58 -0.47 -4.32
N HIS A 307 20.16 -1.33 -3.48
CA HIS A 307 21.54 -1.77 -3.60
C HIS A 307 21.62 -3.27 -3.86
N LEU A 308 21.92 -3.65 -5.11
CA LEU A 308 22.10 -5.04 -5.50
C LEU A 308 23.56 -5.45 -5.39
N ALA A 309 23.82 -6.46 -4.55
CA ALA A 309 25.14 -7.04 -4.39
C ALA A 309 25.18 -8.47 -4.93
N LEU A 310 26.20 -8.75 -5.73
CA LEU A 310 26.56 -10.11 -6.12
C LEU A 310 27.08 -10.89 -4.91
N LYS A 311 26.55 -12.09 -4.71
CA LYS A 311 26.96 -13.04 -3.68
C LYS A 311 27.32 -14.36 -4.34
N LEU A 312 28.53 -14.82 -4.09
CA LEU A 312 29.06 -16.09 -4.56
C LEU A 312 29.27 -17.00 -3.36
N SER A 313 28.73 -18.22 -3.42
CA SER A 313 29.02 -19.26 -2.44
C SER A 313 29.73 -20.40 -3.16
N ALA A 314 30.99 -20.65 -2.78
CA ALA A 314 31.83 -21.64 -3.43
C ALA A 314 31.96 -22.92 -2.58
N GLN A 315 31.78 -24.08 -3.20
CA GLN A 315 32.05 -25.38 -2.62
C GLN A 315 32.67 -26.28 -3.68
N GLU A 316 33.92 -26.71 -3.46
CA GLU A 316 34.64 -27.64 -4.37
C GLU A 316 34.59 -27.21 -5.85
N GLY A 317 34.86 -25.93 -6.12
CA GLY A 317 34.87 -25.35 -7.47
C GLY A 317 33.48 -25.11 -8.08
N LEU A 318 32.39 -25.47 -7.39
CA LEU A 318 31.03 -25.10 -7.75
C LEU A 318 30.66 -23.78 -7.05
N TYR A 319 30.21 -22.81 -7.82
CA TYR A 319 29.78 -21.49 -7.36
C TYR A 319 28.26 -21.36 -7.52
N ASP A 320 27.56 -21.10 -6.42
CA ASP A 320 26.20 -20.58 -6.45
C ASP A 320 26.24 -19.07 -6.66
N ILE A 321 25.54 -18.58 -7.68
CA ILE A 321 25.52 -17.17 -8.05
C ILE A 321 24.18 -16.58 -7.61
N ARG A 322 24.22 -15.62 -6.69
CA ARG A 322 23.03 -14.96 -6.14
C ARG A 322 23.18 -13.44 -6.18
N LEU A 323 22.05 -12.76 -6.30
CA LEU A 323 21.94 -11.34 -5.99
C LEU A 323 21.24 -11.18 -4.65
N SER A 324 21.73 -10.28 -3.81
CA SER A 324 21.05 -9.81 -2.61
C SER A 324 20.71 -8.35 -2.75
N ASN A 325 19.47 -7.96 -2.48
CA ASN A 325 19.09 -6.55 -2.34
C ASN A 325 19.31 -6.14 -0.87
N GLN A 326 20.31 -5.30 -0.65
CA GLN A 326 20.69 -4.80 0.68
C GLN A 326 20.09 -3.43 0.99
N GLY A 327 19.35 -2.85 0.05
CA GLY A 327 18.64 -1.59 0.22
C GLY A 327 17.27 -1.77 0.89
N ASN A 328 16.56 -0.65 1.05
CA ASN A 328 15.18 -0.61 1.55
C ASN A 328 14.15 -0.49 0.41
N LEU A 329 14.59 -0.35 -0.83
CA LEU A 329 13.75 -0.29 -2.03
C LEU A 329 13.80 -1.62 -2.79
N ASP A 330 12.62 -2.19 -3.09
CA ASP A 330 12.49 -3.31 -4.01
C ASP A 330 13.14 -2.98 -5.36
N SER A 331 13.91 -3.90 -5.89
CA SER A 331 14.68 -3.68 -7.13
C SER A 331 14.15 -4.53 -8.27
N ALA A 332 14.14 -3.99 -9.49
CA ALA A 332 13.95 -4.81 -10.68
C ALA A 332 15.09 -5.82 -10.82
N TRP A 333 14.84 -6.96 -11.47
CA TRP A 333 15.92 -7.86 -11.87
C TRP A 333 16.88 -7.12 -12.81
N PRO A 334 18.20 -7.14 -12.55
CA PRO A 334 19.16 -6.50 -13.45
C PRO A 334 19.03 -7.01 -14.88
N GLU A 335 19.12 -6.13 -15.87
CA GLU A 335 19.14 -6.50 -17.28
C GLU A 335 20.28 -7.47 -17.61
N ARG A 336 21.45 -7.28 -16.99
CA ARG A 336 22.64 -8.10 -17.25
C ARG A 336 23.53 -8.26 -16.03
N LEU A 337 24.13 -9.44 -15.89
CA LEU A 337 25.27 -9.68 -15.01
C LEU A 337 26.45 -10.21 -15.83
N THR A 338 27.65 -9.76 -15.51
CA THR A 338 28.88 -10.35 -16.05
C THR A 338 29.75 -10.86 -14.90
N LEU A 339 30.23 -12.09 -15.02
CA LEU A 339 31.18 -12.68 -14.08
C LEU A 339 32.51 -12.90 -14.78
N ALA A 340 33.58 -12.32 -14.23
CA ALA A 340 34.94 -12.59 -14.66
C ALA A 340 35.35 -13.96 -14.12
N VAL A 341 35.69 -14.90 -15.01
CA VAL A 341 35.89 -16.30 -14.63
C VAL A 341 37.16 -16.89 -15.22
N GLN A 342 37.64 -17.99 -14.64
CA GLN A 342 38.76 -18.77 -15.16
C GLN A 342 38.49 -20.26 -15.02
N GLY A 343 38.80 -21.02 -16.08
CA GLY A 343 38.74 -22.49 -16.07
C GLY A 343 37.35 -23.02 -15.74
N CYS A 344 36.32 -22.57 -16.47
CA CYS A 344 34.95 -23.04 -16.26
C CYS A 344 34.64 -24.29 -17.08
N ASP A 345 34.28 -25.37 -16.39
CA ASP A 345 33.90 -26.65 -16.98
C ASP A 345 32.42 -26.68 -17.39
N GLY A 346 31.58 -25.86 -16.74
CA GLY A 346 30.17 -25.76 -17.05
C GLY A 346 29.45 -24.74 -16.16
N ALA A 347 28.37 -24.17 -16.67
CA ALA A 347 27.55 -23.21 -15.95
C ALA A 347 26.12 -23.23 -16.50
N ASP A 348 25.16 -22.79 -15.69
CA ASP A 348 23.77 -22.67 -16.11
C ASP A 348 23.07 -21.49 -15.44
N ALA A 349 22.06 -20.94 -16.12
CA ALA A 349 21.21 -19.88 -15.60
C ALA A 349 19.91 -20.44 -15.01
N LEU A 350 19.47 -19.85 -13.91
CA LEU A 350 18.19 -20.17 -13.27
C LEU A 350 17.04 -19.33 -13.84
N ALA A 351 15.82 -19.82 -13.62
CA ALA A 351 14.59 -19.40 -14.30
C ALA A 351 14.38 -17.88 -14.39
N GLY A 352 14.64 -17.32 -15.57
CA GLY A 352 14.47 -15.89 -15.89
C GLY A 352 15.72 -15.22 -16.44
N TYR A 353 16.84 -15.93 -16.54
CA TYR A 353 18.07 -15.49 -17.20
C TYR A 353 18.50 -16.49 -18.27
N ALA A 354 19.13 -15.99 -19.33
CA ALA A 354 19.92 -16.78 -20.27
C ALA A 354 21.41 -16.61 -19.98
N LEU A 355 22.19 -17.67 -20.20
CA LEU A 355 23.63 -17.65 -20.04
C LEU A 355 24.33 -17.65 -21.40
N GLN A 356 25.32 -16.77 -21.55
CA GLN A 356 26.35 -16.85 -22.58
C GLN A 356 27.71 -17.09 -21.90
N GLN A 357 28.35 -18.20 -22.24
CA GLN A 357 29.65 -18.58 -21.69
C GLN A 357 30.78 -18.30 -22.69
N ARG A 358 31.82 -17.61 -22.22
CA ARG A 358 33.12 -17.44 -22.86
C ARG A 358 34.23 -17.94 -21.91
N PRO A 359 35.46 -18.21 -22.38
CA PRO A 359 36.53 -18.76 -21.55
C PRO A 359 36.85 -17.93 -20.29
N ASP A 360 36.71 -16.62 -20.39
CA ASP A 360 37.06 -15.62 -19.36
C ASP A 360 35.84 -14.89 -18.78
N LEU A 361 34.64 -15.14 -19.31
CA LEU A 361 33.45 -14.37 -18.97
C LEU A 361 32.16 -15.18 -19.04
N LEU A 362 31.36 -15.12 -18.00
CA LEU A 362 29.95 -15.55 -18.03
C LEU A 362 29.05 -14.32 -18.09
N THR A 363 28.11 -14.30 -19.03
CA THR A 363 27.12 -13.23 -19.14
C THR A 363 25.72 -13.79 -18.92
N PHE A 364 25.03 -13.30 -17.90
CA PHE A 364 23.63 -13.60 -17.65
C PHE A 364 22.77 -12.44 -18.16
N THR A 365 21.81 -12.72 -19.04
CA THR A 365 20.90 -11.72 -19.61
C THR A 365 19.47 -12.02 -19.20
N ARG A 366 18.77 -11.01 -18.66
CA ARG A 366 17.38 -11.14 -18.21
C ARG A 366 16.46 -11.51 -19.38
N LEU A 367 15.65 -12.55 -19.19
CA LEU A 367 14.66 -13.03 -20.18
C LEU A 367 13.23 -12.55 -19.90
N ARG A 368 12.95 -12.18 -18.65
CA ARG A 368 11.63 -11.69 -18.23
C ARG A 368 11.77 -10.73 -17.06
N GLU A 369 10.77 -9.89 -16.88
CA GLU A 369 10.69 -8.99 -15.74
C GLU A 369 10.51 -9.74 -14.42
N GLY A 370 10.97 -9.11 -13.35
CA GLY A 370 10.77 -9.58 -12.00
C GLY A 370 11.39 -8.62 -10.99
N ARG A 371 11.17 -8.92 -9.71
CA ARG A 371 11.60 -8.08 -8.59
C ARG A 371 12.43 -8.86 -7.59
N ILE A 372 13.38 -8.19 -6.95
CA ILE A 372 14.10 -8.67 -5.76
C ILE A 372 13.60 -7.79 -4.61
N PRO A 373 12.80 -8.34 -3.68
CA PRO A 373 12.35 -7.63 -2.49
C PRO A 373 13.51 -6.97 -1.75
N ALA A 374 13.30 -5.82 -1.11
CA ALA A 374 14.28 -5.24 -0.19
C ALA A 374 14.60 -6.23 0.95
N GLY A 375 15.90 -6.44 1.22
CA GLY A 375 16.40 -7.51 2.09
C GLY A 375 16.32 -8.92 1.50
N GLY A 376 15.76 -9.06 0.30
CA GLY A 376 15.59 -10.33 -0.40
C GLY A 376 16.84 -10.77 -1.16
N GLN A 377 16.82 -12.02 -1.59
CA GLN A 377 17.85 -12.60 -2.43
C GLN A 377 17.24 -13.40 -3.58
N ARG A 378 18.01 -13.53 -4.66
CA ARG A 378 17.63 -14.27 -5.85
C ARG A 378 18.81 -15.07 -6.37
N ALA A 379 18.58 -16.35 -6.58
CA ALA A 379 19.54 -17.17 -7.32
C ALA A 379 19.46 -16.85 -8.81
N ILE A 380 20.62 -16.64 -9.44
CA ILE A 380 20.77 -16.28 -10.85
C ILE A 380 21.24 -17.48 -11.67
N GLY A 381 22.08 -18.33 -11.09
CA GLY A 381 22.72 -19.43 -11.79
C GLY A 381 23.69 -20.17 -10.89
N TRP A 382 24.40 -21.12 -11.49
CA TRP A 382 25.57 -21.74 -10.89
C TRP A 382 26.66 -21.89 -11.95
N ALA A 383 27.92 -21.98 -11.52
CA ALA A 383 29.04 -22.22 -12.40
C ALA A 383 30.09 -23.10 -11.72
N ARG A 384 30.64 -24.07 -12.43
CA ARG A 384 31.82 -24.83 -12.02
C ARG A 384 33.03 -24.22 -12.70
N CYS A 385 33.84 -23.51 -11.92
CA CYS A 385 35.01 -22.79 -12.39
C CYS A 385 36.18 -22.97 -11.43
N ALA A 386 37.40 -22.88 -11.94
CA ALA A 386 38.59 -22.81 -11.08
C ALA A 386 38.59 -21.54 -10.23
N HIS A 387 38.12 -20.42 -10.80
CA HIS A 387 38.01 -19.15 -10.09
C HIS A 387 36.92 -18.24 -10.69
N ILE A 388 36.27 -17.45 -9.84
CA ILE A 388 35.41 -16.32 -10.23
C ILE A 388 35.90 -15.08 -9.47
N ASP A 389 36.33 -14.06 -10.22
CA ASP A 389 36.75 -12.77 -9.66
C ASP A 389 35.52 -11.89 -9.43
N GLN A 390 35.12 -11.74 -8.17
CA GLN A 390 34.00 -10.90 -7.79
C GLN A 390 34.28 -9.41 -8.06
N GLY A 391 35.53 -8.95 -7.98
CA GLY A 391 35.90 -7.54 -8.20
C GLY A 391 35.84 -7.12 -9.67
N GLY A 392 36.09 -8.06 -10.59
CA GLY A 392 35.90 -7.89 -12.03
C GLY A 392 34.46 -8.17 -12.52
N SER A 393 33.56 -8.60 -11.63
CA SER A 393 32.17 -8.93 -11.97
C SER A 393 31.26 -7.71 -11.83
N ASN A 394 30.27 -7.57 -12.71
CA ASN A 394 29.41 -6.39 -12.76
C ASN A 394 27.92 -6.76 -12.79
N VAL A 395 27.10 -5.90 -12.19
CA VAL A 395 25.64 -5.96 -12.21
C VAL A 395 25.13 -4.72 -12.91
N TYR A 396 24.41 -4.90 -14.02
CA TYR A 396 23.86 -3.81 -14.84
C TYR A 396 22.34 -3.77 -14.65
N PRO A 397 21.78 -2.68 -14.10
CA PRO A 397 20.36 -2.57 -13.77
C PRO A 397 19.45 -2.80 -14.97
#